data_AF-A0A7T7BNI7-F1
#
_entry.id   AF-A0A7T7BNI7-F1
#
_cell.length_a   1.000
_cell.length_b   1.000
_cell.length_c   1.000
_cell.angle_alpha   90.00
_cell.angle_beta   90.00
_cell.angle_gamma   90.00
#
_symmetry.space_group_name_H-M   'P 1'
#
loop_
_entity.id
_entity.type
_entity.pdbx_description
1 polymer ?
#
loop_
_entity_poly.entity_id
_entity_poly.type
_entity_poly.pdbx_seq_one_letter_code
_entity_poly.pdbx_strand_id
1 'polypeptide(L)'
;MENPVAEIPSVIQRLTQSPPSLQESVLERYFTSNASFVHPFCRVPNFEGSRWWVSRIFQWYKIMSPRIELEIHSIAFDEDKLKLYVNMSQIFSIWLVPFHVAPVTLTTVLDLTYDSVKSDAVTNGGHLLYYISKQEDLYQTSEFIKFVMPHIGYWIVFGWHLIATLFCALGVTLLWPILWLEEEGYIPGRFLRGGNLAYNMEKKIPEIEGQ
;
A
#
# COMPACT_ATOMS: atom_id res chain seq x y z
N MET A 1 11.20 5.69 16.00
CA MET A 1 11.44 7.02 15.40
C MET A 1 10.99 8.05 16.40
N GLU A 2 11.76 9.09 16.61
CA GLU A 2 11.34 10.29 17.37
C GLU A 2 10.59 11.24 16.43
N ASN A 3 11.06 11.38 15.18
CA ASN A 3 10.40 12.13 14.12
C ASN A 3 10.17 11.22 12.90
N PRO A 4 8.97 10.64 12.74
CA PRO A 4 8.67 9.72 11.65
C PRO A 4 8.91 10.32 10.27
N VAL A 5 8.57 11.60 10.05
CA VAL A 5 8.71 12.27 8.75
C VAL A 5 10.18 12.44 8.37
N ALA A 6 11.02 12.83 9.32
CA ALA A 6 12.45 13.04 9.08
C ALA A 6 13.23 11.71 8.96
N GLU A 7 12.84 10.69 9.72
CA GLU A 7 13.60 9.43 9.80
C GLU A 7 13.17 8.38 8.76
N ILE A 8 11.90 8.36 8.33
CA ILE A 8 11.40 7.29 7.45
C ILE A 8 12.16 7.12 6.14
N PRO A 9 12.70 8.17 5.47
CA PRO A 9 13.54 7.97 4.29
C PRO A 9 14.75 7.07 4.56
N SER A 10 15.43 7.34 5.68
CA SER A 10 16.62 6.58 6.07
C SER A 10 16.25 5.16 6.46
N VAL A 11 15.09 4.95 7.10
CA VAL A 11 14.59 3.62 7.45
C VAL A 11 14.33 2.79 6.17
N ILE A 12 13.57 3.33 5.22
CA ILE A 12 13.25 2.64 3.95
C ILE A 12 14.52 2.34 3.15
N GLN A 13 15.41 3.33 2.99
CA GLN A 13 16.69 3.13 2.28
C GLN A 13 17.51 2.02 2.93
N ARG A 14 17.61 2.01 4.26
CA ARG A 14 18.37 0.95 4.94
C ARG A 14 17.70 -0.41 4.82
N LEU A 15 16.37 -0.48 4.86
CA LEU A 15 15.62 -1.73 4.68
C LEU A 15 15.78 -2.34 3.29
N THR A 16 15.92 -1.53 2.24
CA THR A 16 15.96 -2.04 0.86
C THR A 16 17.38 -2.18 0.32
N GLN A 17 18.30 -1.28 0.69
CA GLN A 17 19.64 -1.21 0.08
C GLN A 17 20.75 -1.82 0.96
N SER A 18 20.59 -1.88 2.29
CA SER A 18 21.65 -2.40 3.18
C SER A 18 21.86 -3.92 3.08
N PRO A 19 23.01 -4.44 3.54
CA PRO A 19 23.22 -5.88 3.76
C PRO A 19 22.19 -6.50 4.73
N PRO A 20 21.97 -7.83 4.67
CA PRO A 20 20.94 -8.53 5.46
C PRO A 20 21.01 -8.30 6.97
N SER A 21 22.21 -8.29 7.55
CA SER A 21 22.41 -8.03 8.99
C SER A 21 21.93 -6.64 9.41
N LEU A 22 22.13 -5.64 8.55
CA LEU A 22 21.64 -4.28 8.79
C LEU A 22 20.13 -4.19 8.56
N GLN A 23 19.57 -4.87 7.56
CA GLN A 23 18.12 -4.96 7.37
C GLN A 23 17.42 -5.51 8.63
N GLU A 24 17.97 -6.58 9.21
CA GLU A 24 17.48 -7.16 10.47
C GLU A 24 17.54 -6.16 11.62
N SER A 25 18.68 -5.48 11.82
CA SER A 25 18.82 -4.46 12.87
C SER A 25 17.83 -3.28 12.74
N VAL A 26 17.49 -2.90 11.50
CA VAL A 26 16.54 -1.83 11.22
C VAL A 26 15.12 -2.31 11.53
N LEU A 27 14.75 -3.52 11.14
CA LEU A 27 13.47 -4.11 11.54
C LEU A 27 13.36 -4.21 13.06
N GLU A 28 14.41 -4.68 13.74
CA GLU A 28 14.41 -4.78 15.20
C GLU A 28 14.21 -3.44 15.91
N ARG A 29 14.81 -2.38 15.37
CA ARG A 29 14.74 -1.03 15.94
C ARG A 29 13.43 -0.31 15.65
N TYR A 30 12.88 -0.50 14.46
CA TYR A 30 11.78 0.35 13.96
C TYR A 30 10.44 -0.36 13.83
N PHE A 31 10.40 -1.71 13.80
CA PHE A 31 9.16 -2.48 13.68
C PHE A 31 8.83 -3.20 14.99
N THR A 32 7.54 -3.27 15.34
CA THR A 32 7.09 -4.11 16.47
C THR A 32 7.38 -5.59 16.17
N SER A 33 7.60 -6.43 17.19
CA SER A 33 7.89 -7.85 16.91
C SER A 33 6.71 -8.59 16.25
N ASN A 34 5.49 -8.03 16.35
CA ASN A 34 4.27 -8.51 15.71
C ASN A 34 3.83 -7.67 14.50
N ALA A 35 4.80 -7.03 13.83
CA ALA A 35 4.50 -6.24 12.66
C ALA A 35 3.81 -7.07 11.56
N SER A 36 2.77 -6.50 10.98
CA SER A 36 2.08 -7.06 9.82
C SER A 36 2.58 -6.42 8.53
N PHE A 37 2.46 -7.14 7.43
CA PHE A 37 2.94 -6.70 6.13
C PHE A 37 1.95 -7.08 5.04
N VAL A 38 1.65 -6.16 4.14
CA VAL A 38 0.75 -6.37 3.00
C VAL A 38 1.43 -5.85 1.76
N HIS A 39 1.62 -6.75 0.80
CA HIS A 39 2.14 -6.46 -0.53
C HIS A 39 1.29 -7.20 -1.56
N PRO A 40 1.20 -6.76 -2.82
CA PRO A 40 0.36 -7.43 -3.82
C PRO A 40 0.60 -8.94 -3.99
N PHE A 41 1.81 -9.43 -3.71
CA PHE A 41 2.20 -10.83 -3.87
C PHE A 41 2.31 -11.62 -2.56
N CYS A 42 2.32 -10.96 -1.39
CA CYS A 42 2.48 -11.65 -0.12
C CYS A 42 1.91 -10.85 1.05
N ARG A 43 1.55 -11.56 2.11
CA ARG A 43 0.99 -10.96 3.33
C ARG A 43 1.51 -11.69 4.56
N VAL A 44 1.79 -10.92 5.61
CA VAL A 44 2.10 -11.40 6.96
C VAL A 44 1.03 -10.86 7.91
N PRO A 45 0.19 -11.71 8.52
CA PRO A 45 -0.78 -11.26 9.53
C PRO A 45 -0.07 -10.82 10.82
N ASN A 46 -0.79 -10.09 11.68
CA ASN A 46 -0.28 -9.66 12.98
C ASN A 46 -0.31 -10.82 14.00
N PHE A 47 0.86 -11.26 14.47
CA PHE A 47 1.03 -12.23 15.57
C PHE A 47 2.43 -12.10 16.20
N GLU A 48 2.64 -12.59 17.42
CA GLU A 48 3.97 -12.55 18.07
C GLU A 48 5.07 -13.18 17.18
N GLY A 49 6.17 -12.46 16.98
CA GLY A 49 7.27 -12.91 16.13
C GLY A 49 7.04 -12.77 14.62
N SER A 50 5.91 -12.20 14.16
CA SER A 50 5.63 -11.98 12.74
C SER A 50 6.68 -11.09 12.04
N ARG A 51 7.40 -10.23 12.79
CA ARG A 51 8.55 -9.45 12.30
C ARG A 51 9.64 -10.31 11.66
N TRP A 52 9.85 -11.53 12.13
CA TRP A 52 10.80 -12.45 11.51
C TRP A 52 10.41 -12.79 10.06
N TRP A 53 9.11 -12.98 9.80
CA TRP A 53 8.59 -13.23 8.44
C TRP A 53 8.76 -12.01 7.55
N VAL A 54 8.54 -10.81 8.10
CA VAL A 54 8.81 -9.55 7.40
C VAL A 54 10.29 -9.47 6.99
N SER A 55 11.21 -9.85 7.89
CA SER A 55 12.65 -9.94 7.57
C SER A 55 12.93 -10.92 6.42
N ARG A 56 12.31 -12.11 6.43
CA ARG A 56 12.47 -13.08 5.32
C ARG A 56 12.00 -12.51 3.98
N ILE A 57 10.94 -11.70 3.96
CA ILE A 57 10.46 -11.04 2.74
C ILE A 57 11.49 -10.04 2.22
N PHE A 58 12.03 -9.16 3.05
CA PHE A 58 13.05 -8.20 2.63
C PHE A 58 14.33 -8.88 2.11
N GLN A 59 14.73 -10.00 2.73
CA GLN A 59 15.85 -10.79 2.24
C GLN A 59 15.57 -11.47 0.91
N TRP A 60 14.36 -12.00 0.73
CA TRP A 60 13.92 -12.54 -0.55
C TRP A 60 13.92 -11.48 -1.66
N TYR A 61 13.45 -10.27 -1.37
CA TYR A 61 13.49 -9.16 -2.32
C TYR A 61 14.93 -8.80 -2.71
N LYS A 62 15.87 -8.84 -1.75
CA LYS A 62 17.29 -8.64 -2.02
C LYS A 62 17.90 -9.77 -2.87
N ILE A 63 17.49 -11.02 -2.67
CA ILE A 63 17.91 -12.15 -3.52
C ILE A 63 17.40 -11.95 -4.96
N MET A 64 16.15 -11.51 -5.12
CA MET A 64 15.55 -11.28 -6.44
C MET A 64 16.12 -10.04 -7.14
N SER A 65 16.40 -8.97 -6.40
CA SER A 65 16.94 -7.71 -6.91
C SER A 65 18.07 -7.22 -6.00
N PRO A 66 19.31 -7.69 -6.21
CA PRO A 66 20.45 -7.35 -5.33
C PRO A 66 20.79 -5.85 -5.31
N ARG A 67 20.47 -5.16 -6.40
CA ARG A 67 20.53 -3.70 -6.53
C ARG A 67 19.12 -3.16 -6.71
N ILE A 68 18.74 -2.20 -5.87
CA ILE A 68 17.46 -1.50 -5.95
C ILE A 68 17.78 0.00 -5.82
N GLU A 69 17.35 0.77 -6.79
CA GLU A 69 17.38 2.23 -6.72
C GLU A 69 15.99 2.70 -6.30
N LEU A 70 15.91 3.64 -5.37
CA LEU A 70 14.64 4.21 -4.93
C LEU A 70 14.74 5.71 -4.74
N GLU A 71 13.62 6.39 -4.94
CA GLU A 71 13.47 7.82 -4.76
C GLU A 71 12.16 8.10 -4.04
N ILE A 72 12.22 8.88 -2.96
CA ILE A 72 11.05 9.26 -2.15
C ILE A 72 10.55 10.62 -2.65
N HIS A 73 9.28 10.66 -3.04
CA HIS A 73 8.67 11.86 -3.64
C HIS A 73 7.94 12.70 -2.61
N SER A 74 7.20 12.06 -1.70
CA SER A 74 6.42 12.77 -0.69
C SER A 74 6.18 11.93 0.54
N ILE A 75 6.10 12.60 1.69
CA ILE A 75 5.75 11.99 2.98
C ILE A 75 4.61 12.80 3.59
N ALA A 76 3.55 12.13 4.01
CA ALA A 76 2.45 12.73 4.75
C ALA A 76 2.22 11.94 6.03
N PHE A 77 2.15 12.63 7.17
CA PHE A 77 1.90 12.01 8.47
C PHE A 77 0.57 12.50 9.03
N ASP A 78 -0.34 11.56 9.25
CA ASP A 78 -1.57 11.77 10.00
C ASP A 78 -1.29 11.39 11.46
N GLU A 79 -1.02 12.41 12.28
CA GLU A 79 -0.70 12.25 13.71
C GLU A 79 -1.88 11.70 14.50
N ASP A 80 -3.11 12.13 14.19
CA ASP A 80 -4.32 11.72 14.90
C ASP A 80 -4.64 10.23 14.70
N LYS A 81 -4.32 9.71 13.52
CA LYS A 81 -4.49 8.29 13.18
C LYS A 81 -3.22 7.46 13.29
N LEU A 82 -2.09 8.09 13.60
CA LEU A 82 -0.76 7.49 13.60
C LEU A 82 -0.44 6.78 12.27
N LYS A 83 -0.81 7.38 11.14
CA LYS A 83 -0.59 6.81 9.80
C LYS A 83 0.41 7.62 9.00
N LEU A 84 1.45 6.96 8.52
CA LEU A 84 2.50 7.58 7.71
C LEU A 84 2.40 7.07 6.26
N TYR A 85 2.20 8.00 5.34
CA TYR A 85 2.09 7.74 3.91
C TYR A 85 3.40 8.15 3.23
N VAL A 86 4.01 7.22 2.50
CA VAL A 86 5.25 7.46 1.78
C VAL A 86 5.05 7.11 0.32
N ASN A 87 5.12 8.12 -0.55
CA ASN A 87 5.11 7.91 -1.99
C ASN A 87 6.55 7.82 -2.50
N MET A 88 6.84 6.79 -3.28
CA MET A 88 8.19 6.57 -3.81
C MET A 88 8.17 5.82 -5.14
N SER A 89 9.22 6.03 -5.92
CA SER A 89 9.53 5.18 -7.08
C SER A 89 10.69 4.26 -6.74
N GLN A 90 10.68 3.07 -7.30
CA GLN A 90 11.76 2.11 -7.20
C GLN A 90 12.00 1.44 -8.54
N ILE A 91 13.26 1.09 -8.81
CA ILE A 91 13.63 0.25 -9.94
C ILE A 91 13.86 -1.15 -9.41
N PHE A 92 12.92 -2.05 -9.70
CA PHE A 92 13.02 -3.45 -9.35
C PHE A 92 13.47 -4.26 -10.56
N SER A 93 14.48 -5.12 -10.39
CA SER A 93 15.01 -5.95 -11.47
C SER A 93 15.22 -7.38 -10.97
N ILE A 94 14.64 -8.35 -11.66
CA ILE A 94 14.91 -9.76 -11.37
C ILE A 94 16.22 -10.14 -12.07
N TRP A 95 17.32 -10.20 -11.33
CA TRP A 95 18.67 -10.32 -11.93
C TRP A 95 18.90 -11.57 -12.77
N LEU A 96 18.16 -12.66 -12.50
CA LEU A 96 18.22 -13.92 -13.25
C LEU A 96 17.35 -13.94 -14.53
N VAL A 97 16.47 -12.95 -14.71
CA VAL A 97 15.57 -12.88 -15.86
C VAL A 97 16.10 -11.81 -16.83
N PRO A 98 16.62 -12.19 -18.01
CA PRO A 98 17.13 -11.23 -18.97
C PRO A 98 16.09 -10.16 -19.30
N PHE A 99 16.53 -8.89 -19.36
CA PHE A 99 15.70 -7.73 -19.69
C PHE A 99 14.56 -7.42 -18.71
N HIS A 100 14.53 -8.02 -17.51
CA HIS A 100 13.55 -7.67 -16.48
C HIS A 100 14.03 -6.47 -15.66
N VAL A 101 13.54 -5.29 -16.04
CA VAL A 101 13.70 -4.04 -15.31
C VAL A 101 12.35 -3.33 -15.29
N ALA A 102 11.81 -3.15 -14.09
CA ALA A 102 10.50 -2.57 -13.87
C ALA A 102 10.63 -1.30 -13.00
N PRO A 103 10.61 -0.10 -13.59
CA PRO A 103 10.41 1.13 -12.84
C PRO A 103 8.96 1.17 -12.37
N VAL A 104 8.77 1.14 -11.05
CA VAL A 104 7.45 1.13 -10.43
C VAL A 104 7.30 2.26 -9.43
N THR A 105 6.09 2.84 -9.37
CA THR A 105 5.71 3.81 -8.33
C THR A 105 4.71 3.18 -7.38
N LEU A 106 4.89 3.42 -6.08
CA LEU A 106 4.02 2.89 -5.05
C LEU A 106 3.82 3.90 -3.92
N THR A 107 2.74 3.70 -3.17
CA THR A 107 2.52 4.38 -1.90
C THR A 107 2.52 3.36 -0.77
N THR A 108 3.48 3.46 0.13
CA THR A 108 3.51 2.65 1.34
C THR A 108 2.74 3.37 2.44
N VAL A 109 1.80 2.68 3.06
CA VAL A 109 1.08 3.12 4.26
C VAL A 109 1.66 2.37 5.45
N LEU A 110 2.13 3.12 6.44
CA LEU A 110 2.70 2.59 7.68
C LEU A 110 1.78 2.96 8.85
N ASP A 111 1.25 1.97 9.55
CA ASP A 111 0.54 2.21 10.81
C ASP A 111 1.57 2.24 11.94
N LEU A 112 1.64 3.37 12.63
CA LEU A 112 2.56 3.61 13.72
C LEU A 112 1.90 3.35 15.08
N THR A 113 2.72 3.02 16.08
CA THR A 113 2.30 2.87 17.47
C THR A 113 3.39 3.37 18.41
N TYR A 114 2.97 3.80 19.61
CA TYR A 114 3.88 4.09 20.72
C TYR A 114 4.20 2.85 21.55
N ASP A 115 3.37 1.81 21.45
CA ASP A 115 3.50 0.60 22.24
C ASP A 115 4.67 -0.23 21.71
N SER A 116 5.82 -0.05 22.36
CA SER A 116 7.03 -0.83 22.11
C SER A 116 6.94 -2.25 22.66
N VAL A 117 5.76 -2.75 23.08
CA VAL A 117 5.50 -3.90 23.98
C VAL A 117 6.20 -5.22 23.61
N LYS A 118 6.96 -5.26 22.51
CA LYS A 118 7.79 -6.37 22.07
C LYS A 118 9.21 -5.96 21.62
N SER A 119 9.79 -4.94 22.25
CA SER A 119 11.16 -4.48 22.01
C SER A 119 11.88 -4.33 23.35
N ASP A 120 12.95 -5.09 23.56
CA ASP A 120 13.91 -4.97 24.67
C ASP A 120 14.71 -3.63 24.64
N ALA A 121 14.14 -2.60 24.03
CA ALA A 121 14.76 -1.31 23.88
C ALA A 121 14.55 -0.51 25.17
N VAL A 122 15.61 -0.50 25.98
CA VAL A 122 15.84 0.44 27.08
C VAL A 122 15.36 1.83 26.65
N THR A 123 14.36 2.35 27.37
CA THR A 123 13.89 3.73 27.24
C THR A 123 15.04 4.66 27.64
N ASN A 124 15.86 5.05 26.67
CA ASN A 124 16.82 6.13 26.84
C ASN A 124 16.03 7.45 26.95
N GLY A 125 15.59 7.76 28.16
CA GLY A 125 15.08 9.07 28.57
C GLY A 125 13.76 9.49 27.94
N GLY A 126 12.63 9.09 28.51
CA GLY A 126 11.35 9.84 28.50
C GLY A 126 10.67 10.22 27.17
N HIS A 127 11.28 10.03 26.00
CA HIS A 127 10.72 10.42 24.70
C HIS A 127 9.86 9.30 24.11
N LEU A 128 8.64 9.64 23.69
CA LEU A 128 7.73 8.73 22.98
C LEU A 128 8.33 8.36 21.62
N LEU A 129 8.58 7.07 21.41
CA LEU A 129 9.10 6.54 20.16
C LEU A 129 7.97 5.92 19.33
N TYR A 130 7.95 6.24 18.04
CA TYR A 130 7.09 5.62 17.05
C TYR A 130 7.70 4.33 16.51
N TYR A 131 6.91 3.26 16.49
CA TYR A 131 7.23 1.96 15.90
C TYR A 131 6.24 1.63 14.79
N ILE A 132 6.71 0.93 13.75
CA ILE A 132 5.88 0.46 12.64
C ILE A 132 5.24 -0.87 13.04
N SER A 133 3.91 -0.88 13.09
CA SER A 133 3.10 -2.06 13.44
C SER A 133 2.48 -2.74 12.21
N LYS A 134 2.27 -1.98 11.14
CA LYS A 134 1.82 -2.50 9.84
C LYS A 134 2.49 -1.73 8.73
N GLN A 135 2.89 -2.44 7.68
CA GLN A 135 3.30 -1.86 6.41
C GLN A 135 2.40 -2.40 5.30
N GLU A 136 1.82 -1.52 4.49
CA GLU A 136 0.98 -1.86 3.36
C GLU A 136 1.46 -1.13 2.10
N ASP A 137 1.92 -1.88 1.11
CA ASP A 137 2.49 -1.34 -0.13
C ASP A 137 1.42 -1.33 -1.23
N LEU A 138 0.95 -0.13 -1.57
CA LEU A 138 -0.09 0.09 -2.57
C LEU A 138 0.54 0.42 -3.92
N TYR A 139 0.43 -0.51 -4.85
CA TYR A 139 0.80 -0.32 -6.25
C TYR A 139 -0.45 0.01 -7.06
N GLN A 140 -0.34 0.98 -7.97
CA GLN A 140 -1.38 1.15 -8.98
C GLN A 140 -1.43 -0.09 -9.88
N THR A 141 -2.61 -0.42 -10.42
CA THR A 141 -2.79 -1.60 -11.30
C THR A 141 -1.85 -1.56 -12.51
N SER A 142 -1.57 -0.37 -13.03
CA SER A 142 -0.62 -0.12 -14.13
C SER A 142 0.84 -0.34 -13.74
N GLU A 143 1.17 -0.28 -12.46
CA GLU A 143 2.50 -0.51 -11.92
C GLU A 143 2.66 -1.99 -11.53
N PHE A 144 1.65 -2.57 -10.90
CA PHE A 144 1.58 -3.98 -10.56
C PHE A 144 1.83 -4.89 -11.78
N ILE A 145 1.21 -4.58 -12.92
CA ILE A 145 1.34 -5.39 -14.13
C ILE A 145 2.77 -5.42 -14.67
N LYS A 146 3.61 -4.42 -14.35
CA LYS A 146 5.01 -4.36 -14.78
C LYS A 146 5.86 -5.46 -14.16
N PHE A 147 5.48 -6.00 -13.00
CA PHE A 147 6.18 -7.15 -12.43
C PHE A 147 6.01 -8.43 -13.28
N VAL A 148 4.85 -8.57 -13.93
CA VAL A 148 4.53 -9.72 -14.80
C VAL A 148 4.96 -9.46 -16.24
N MET A 149 4.71 -8.26 -16.75
CA MET A 149 5.00 -7.83 -18.13
C MET A 149 5.66 -6.43 -18.12
N PRO A 150 6.98 -6.33 -17.84
CA PRO A 150 7.64 -5.05 -17.59
C PRO A 150 7.58 -4.07 -18.77
N HIS A 151 7.58 -4.57 -20.00
CA HIS A 151 7.66 -3.73 -21.21
C HIS A 151 6.30 -3.34 -21.78
N ILE A 152 5.31 -4.23 -21.69
CA ILE A 152 4.02 -4.10 -22.41
C ILE A 152 2.84 -3.93 -21.44
N GLY A 153 2.98 -4.37 -20.19
CA GLY A 153 1.87 -4.43 -19.22
C GLY A 153 1.19 -3.09 -19.00
N TYR A 154 1.96 -2.01 -18.86
CA TYR A 154 1.43 -0.64 -18.71
C TYR A 154 0.48 -0.27 -19.86
N TRP A 155 0.89 -0.52 -21.11
CA TRP A 155 0.11 -0.16 -22.30
C TRP A 155 -1.19 -0.96 -22.41
N ILE A 156 -1.19 -2.22 -21.98
CA ILE A 156 -2.40 -3.05 -21.94
C ILE A 156 -3.40 -2.47 -20.93
N VAL A 157 -2.96 -2.18 -19.71
CA VAL A 157 -3.82 -1.63 -18.66
C VAL A 157 -4.32 -0.23 -19.06
N PHE A 158 -3.44 0.59 -19.64
CA PHE A 158 -3.81 1.91 -20.15
C PHE A 158 -4.86 1.81 -21.26
N GLY A 159 -4.68 0.92 -22.24
CA GLY A 159 -5.66 0.68 -23.30
C GLY A 159 -7.01 0.22 -22.75
N TRP A 160 -7.00 -0.68 -21.77
CA TRP A 160 -8.21 -1.09 -21.06
C TRP A 160 -8.91 0.08 -20.35
N HIS A 161 -8.16 0.94 -19.65
CA HIS A 161 -8.72 2.13 -19.01
C HIS A 161 -9.39 3.08 -20.03
N LEU A 162 -8.80 3.27 -21.21
CA LEU A 162 -9.39 4.09 -22.26
C LEU A 162 -10.70 3.48 -22.80
N ILE A 163 -10.72 2.17 -23.05
CA ILE A 163 -11.93 1.47 -23.49
C ILE A 163 -13.04 1.59 -22.43
N ALA A 164 -12.71 1.37 -21.15
CA ALA A 164 -13.65 1.52 -20.05
C ALA A 164 -14.17 2.96 -19.94
N THR A 165 -13.31 3.96 -20.14
CA THR A 165 -13.71 5.38 -20.14
C THR A 165 -14.68 5.70 -21.27
N LEU A 166 -14.41 5.22 -22.48
CA LEU A 166 -15.32 5.35 -23.63
C LEU A 166 -16.65 4.66 -23.35
N PHE A 167 -16.63 3.47 -22.75
CA PHE A 167 -17.83 2.76 -22.35
C PHE A 167 -18.66 3.57 -21.32
N CYS A 168 -18.03 4.20 -20.33
CA CYS A 168 -18.71 5.08 -19.38
C CYS A 168 -19.36 6.28 -20.09
N ALA A 169 -18.65 6.94 -21.01
CA ALA A 169 -19.17 8.08 -21.76
C ALA A 169 -20.35 7.68 -22.66
N LEU A 170 -20.23 6.57 -23.40
CA LEU A 170 -21.31 6.05 -24.23
C LEU A 170 -22.50 5.60 -23.37
N GLY A 171 -22.22 4.91 -22.27
CA GLY A 171 -23.23 4.45 -21.32
C GLY A 171 -24.05 5.61 -20.77
N VAL A 172 -23.42 6.71 -20.32
CA VAL A 172 -24.16 7.88 -19.83
C VAL A 172 -24.93 8.58 -20.94
N THR A 173 -24.39 8.68 -22.16
CA THR A 173 -25.14 9.30 -23.27
C THR A 173 -26.38 8.50 -23.65
N LEU A 174 -26.29 7.17 -23.65
CA LEU A 174 -27.42 6.29 -23.98
C LEU A 174 -28.45 6.23 -22.85
N LEU A 175 -27.99 6.26 -21.60
CA LEU A 175 -28.84 6.12 -20.41
C LEU A 175 -29.12 7.46 -19.71
N TRP A 176 -28.77 8.60 -20.31
CA TRP A 176 -29.02 9.94 -19.79
C TRP A 176 -30.46 10.17 -19.28
N PRO A 177 -31.52 9.68 -19.96
CA PRO A 177 -32.88 9.85 -19.46
C PRO A 177 -33.10 9.29 -18.05
N ILE A 178 -32.33 8.27 -17.63
CA ILE A 178 -32.41 7.72 -16.27
C ILE A 178 -31.93 8.74 -15.24
N LEU A 179 -30.82 9.44 -15.53
CA LEU A 179 -30.30 10.50 -14.65
C LEU A 179 -31.29 11.67 -14.57
N TRP A 180 -31.88 12.08 -15.70
CA TRP A 180 -32.91 13.12 -15.70
C TRP A 180 -34.14 12.74 -14.87
N LEU A 181 -34.61 11.48 -14.98
CA LEU A 181 -35.72 10.98 -14.15
C LEU A 181 -35.38 10.94 -12.65
N GLU A 182 -34.12 10.68 -12.31
CA GLU A 182 -33.62 10.76 -10.92
C GLU A 182 -33.65 12.20 -10.41
N GLU A 183 -33.12 13.16 -11.18
CA GLU A 183 -33.06 14.58 -10.82
C GLU A 183 -34.45 15.20 -10.59
N GLU A 184 -35.41 14.87 -11.45
CA GLU A 184 -36.80 15.32 -11.34
C GLU A 184 -37.59 14.57 -10.25
N GLY A 185 -36.98 13.58 -9.59
CA GLY A 185 -37.60 12.82 -8.50
C GLY A 185 -38.68 11.82 -8.94
N TYR A 186 -38.74 11.47 -10.23
CA TYR A 186 -39.68 10.48 -10.74
C TYR A 186 -39.31 9.04 -10.38
N ILE A 187 -38.04 8.78 -10.04
CA ILE A 187 -37.59 7.45 -9.60
C ILE A 187 -37.91 7.30 -8.10
N PRO A 188 -38.68 6.27 -7.69
CA PRO A 188 -39.05 6.08 -6.29
C PRO A 188 -37.80 5.95 -5.41
N GLY A 189 -37.72 6.76 -4.34
CA GLY A 189 -36.56 6.77 -3.43
C GLY A 189 -36.22 5.40 -2.78
N ARG A 190 -37.14 4.43 -2.81
CA ARG A 190 -36.89 3.04 -2.38
C ARG A 190 -35.92 2.30 -3.31
N PHE A 191 -35.97 2.56 -4.62
CA PHE A 191 -35.05 1.99 -5.62
C PHE A 191 -33.65 2.62 -5.50
N LEU A 192 -33.58 3.93 -5.27
CA LEU A 192 -32.31 4.66 -5.15
C LEU A 192 -31.62 4.43 -3.80
N ARG A 193 -32.36 4.44 -2.68
CA ARG A 193 -31.78 4.18 -1.33
C ARG A 193 -31.25 2.76 -1.16
N GLY A 194 -31.90 1.78 -1.77
CA GLY A 194 -31.45 0.38 -1.71
C GLY A 194 -30.17 0.14 -2.52
N GLY A 195 -29.87 0.99 -3.51
CA GLY A 195 -28.69 0.98 -4.37
C GLY A 195 -28.55 -0.19 -5.35
N ASN A 196 -29.17 -1.34 -5.05
CA ASN A 196 -29.21 -2.49 -5.93
C ASN A 196 -30.65 -3.05 -5.98
N LEU A 197 -31.04 -3.53 -7.16
CA LEU A 197 -32.38 -4.07 -7.43
C LEU A 197 -32.70 -5.35 -6.62
N ALA A 198 -31.67 -6.14 -6.31
CA ALA A 198 -31.79 -7.43 -5.66
C ALA A 198 -31.20 -7.45 -4.24
N TYR A 199 -30.54 -6.38 -3.80
CA TYR A 199 -29.82 -6.33 -2.54
C TYR A 199 -29.92 -4.96 -1.87
N ASN A 200 -30.26 -4.91 -0.58
CA ASN A 200 -30.26 -3.65 0.16
C ASN A 200 -28.83 -3.32 0.62
N MET A 201 -28.22 -2.30 0.01
CA MET A 201 -26.88 -1.81 0.36
C MET A 201 -26.76 -1.33 1.81
N GLU A 202 -27.84 -0.93 2.48
CA GLU A 202 -27.81 -0.52 3.89
C GLU A 202 -27.23 -1.62 4.80
N LYS A 203 -27.39 -2.90 4.42
CA LYS A 203 -26.81 -4.03 5.15
C LYS A 203 -25.28 -4.08 5.09
N LYS A 204 -24.65 -3.38 4.14
CA LYS A 204 -23.20 -3.31 3.94
C LYS A 204 -22.56 -2.07 4.56
N ILE A 205 -23.34 -1.04 4.93
CA ILE A 205 -22.83 0.17 5.58
C ILE A 205 -22.02 -0.15 6.85
N PRO A 206 -22.44 -1.08 7.73
CA PRO A 206 -21.65 -1.43 8.91
C PRO A 206 -20.27 -2.05 8.58
N GLU A 207 -20.06 -2.58 7.37
CA GLU A 207 -18.77 -3.18 6.97
C GLU A 207 -17.72 -2.12 6.62
N ILE A 208 -18.12 -0.86 6.37
CA ILE A 208 -17.22 0.24 5.98
C ILE A 208 -16.95 1.25 7.12
N GLU A 209 -17.83 1.37 8.12
CA GLU A 209 -17.69 2.34 9.22
C GLU A 209 -16.54 2.01 10.20
N GLY A 210 -15.87 0.86 10.03
CA GLY A 210 -14.78 0.38 10.89
C GLY A 210 -13.52 -0.08 10.15
N GLN A 211 -13.34 0.27 8.87
CA GLN A 211 -12.11 0.03 8.09
C GLN A 211 -11.20 1.26 8.13
#